data_AF-A0A1Q3YHD5-F1
#
_entry.id   AF-A0A1Q3YHD5-F1
#
_cell.length_a   1.000
_cell.length_b   1.000
_cell.length_c   1.000
_cell.angle_alpha   90.00
_cell.angle_beta   90.00
_cell.angle_gamma   90.00
#
_symmetry.space_group_name_H-M   'P 1'
#
loop_
_entity.id
_entity.type
_entity.pdbx_description
1 polymer ?
#
loop_
_entity_poly.entity_id
_entity_poly.type
_entity_poly.pdbx_seq_one_letter_code
_entity_poly.pdbx_strand_id
1 'polypeptide(L)'
;MATGLALMIAGSIVLWQHLSAPPPYSYTLGDAVASAEMGGWAALGERQVTVRRASVRASPSDTLLADLEVAETAAGPVLLQWKSRVDDPFLALTVAPDDVLALASVLKRHVPPDATVLAWWDSSRQFKLLSAVDVAFDQHLGMPLFVPARWNASRGGIEAVERAFWLGADHADPAPQQERFRRFADALLAPEEEGIAALQALAGGKTTVLVLHLRDLILLGQLAPKKMGVAFQDFGAMGDVHGMVRRVHAWLDQHRYPTYGVWQGKDQPLRAIALTDAPSGKTLAARLLPLMGNDQHDVAGATLVYRVGGFSVFEIAPPQATAAPAADALKSAAAPLPEEPRP
;
A
#
# COMPACT_ATOMS: atom_id res chain seq x y z
N MET A 1 24.00 -39.80 -27.00
CA MET A 1 23.89 -38.35 -26.71
C MET A 1 22.50 -37.96 -26.17
N ALA A 2 21.39 -38.51 -26.67
CA ALA A 2 20.04 -38.15 -26.20
C ALA A 2 19.64 -38.72 -24.82
N THR A 3 20.15 -39.89 -24.44
CA THR A 3 19.81 -40.56 -23.17
C THR A 3 20.50 -39.96 -21.94
N GLY A 4 21.68 -39.35 -22.09
CA GLY A 4 22.39 -38.68 -20.98
C GLY A 4 21.77 -37.34 -20.59
N LEU A 5 21.18 -36.62 -21.55
CA LEU A 5 20.52 -35.33 -21.31
C LEU A 5 19.19 -35.52 -20.55
N ALA A 6 18.44 -36.58 -20.87
CA ALA A 6 17.17 -36.90 -20.20
C ALA A 6 17.35 -37.31 -18.73
N LEU A 7 18.42 -38.04 -18.41
CA LEU A 7 18.76 -38.42 -17.02
C LEU A 7 19.21 -37.23 -16.17
N MET A 8 19.92 -36.25 -16.76
CA MET A 8 20.33 -35.02 -16.07
C MET A 8 19.13 -34.10 -15.78
N ILE A 9 18.16 -34.01 -16.70
CA ILE A 9 16.93 -33.21 -16.52
C ILE A 9 15.99 -33.87 -15.49
N ALA A 10 15.81 -35.19 -15.56
CA ALA A 10 15.01 -35.92 -14.58
C ALA A 10 15.63 -35.88 -13.17
N GLY A 11 16.96 -36.02 -13.08
CA GLY A 11 17.71 -35.91 -11.82
C GLY A 11 17.64 -34.52 -11.19
N SER A 12 17.63 -33.45 -11.99
CA SER A 12 17.53 -32.07 -11.49
C SER A 12 16.11 -31.70 -11.03
N ILE A 13 15.06 -32.25 -11.65
CA ILE A 13 13.67 -32.05 -11.19
C ILE A 13 13.40 -32.78 -9.86
N VAL A 14 13.89 -34.02 -9.72
CA VAL A 14 13.74 -34.80 -8.48
C VAL A 14 14.56 -34.19 -7.35
N LEU A 15 15.78 -33.71 -7.63
CA LEU A 15 16.61 -33.03 -6.64
C LEU A 15 16.00 -31.68 -6.20
N TRP A 16 15.38 -30.91 -7.12
CA TRP A 16 14.68 -29.66 -6.80
C TRP A 16 13.45 -29.88 -5.91
N GLN A 17 12.68 -30.94 -6.18
CA GLN A 17 11.52 -31.33 -5.36
C GLN A 17 11.92 -31.86 -3.97
N HIS A 18 13.09 -32.49 -3.83
CA HIS A 18 13.60 -32.95 -2.54
C HIS A 18 14.36 -31.89 -1.73
N LEU A 19 14.87 -30.83 -2.38
CA LEU A 19 15.57 -29.72 -1.71
C LEU A 19 14.62 -28.63 -1.18
N SER A 20 13.37 -28.60 -1.65
CA SER A 20 12.39 -27.61 -1.23
C SER A 20 11.41 -28.24 -0.24
N ALA A 21 11.45 -27.80 1.03
CA ALA A 21 10.40 -28.18 1.98
C ALA A 21 9.02 -27.85 1.37
N PRO A 22 8.01 -28.73 1.50
CA PRO A 22 6.68 -28.44 0.99
C PRO A 22 6.19 -27.11 1.59
N PRO A 23 5.43 -26.31 0.82
CA PRO A 23 4.98 -25.02 1.31
C PRO A 23 4.12 -25.22 2.56
N PRO A 24 4.22 -24.32 3.56
CA PRO A 24 3.53 -24.50 4.83
C PRO A 24 2.02 -24.31 4.74
N TYR A 25 1.49 -23.86 3.59
CA TYR A 25 0.08 -23.71 3.31
C TYR A 25 -0.22 -23.83 1.82
N SER A 26 -1.51 -23.93 1.50
CA SER A 26 -2.05 -23.85 0.15
C SER A 26 -3.29 -22.96 0.10
N TYR A 27 -3.58 -22.41 -1.08
CA TYR A 27 -4.85 -21.76 -1.37
C TYR A 27 -5.84 -22.79 -1.91
N THR A 28 -7.09 -22.72 -1.45
CA THR A 28 -8.21 -23.47 -2.02
C THR A 28 -9.27 -22.49 -2.49
N LEU A 29 -9.55 -22.51 -3.79
CA LEU A 29 -10.54 -21.66 -4.41
C LEU A 29 -11.93 -22.32 -4.27
N GLY A 30 -12.87 -21.63 -3.62
CA GLY A 30 -14.23 -22.09 -3.36
C GLY A 30 -15.23 -21.59 -4.40
N ASP A 31 -16.51 -21.50 -4.03
CA ASP A 31 -17.56 -21.14 -4.97
C ASP A 31 -17.55 -19.65 -5.37
N ALA A 32 -18.17 -19.38 -6.53
CA ALA A 32 -18.50 -18.02 -6.92
C ALA A 32 -19.56 -17.45 -5.97
N VAL A 33 -19.36 -16.20 -5.56
CA VAL A 33 -20.32 -15.46 -4.74
C VAL A 33 -21.47 -15.01 -5.64
N ALA A 34 -22.70 -15.41 -5.30
CA ALA A 34 -23.87 -14.96 -6.03
C ALA A 34 -24.02 -13.44 -5.92
N SER A 35 -24.51 -12.76 -6.97
CA SER A 35 -24.64 -11.29 -6.98
C SER A 35 -25.46 -10.74 -5.81
N ALA A 36 -26.47 -11.48 -5.33
CA ALA A 36 -27.26 -11.12 -4.16
C ALA A 36 -26.50 -11.19 -2.82
N GLU A 37 -25.40 -11.96 -2.78
CA GLU A 37 -24.55 -12.16 -1.59
C GLU A 37 -23.28 -11.29 -1.61
N MET A 38 -23.00 -10.57 -2.70
CA MET A 38 -21.80 -9.74 -2.83
C MET A 38 -21.76 -8.55 -1.86
N GLY A 39 -22.88 -8.20 -1.23
CA GLY A 39 -22.95 -7.12 -0.25
C GLY A 39 -22.41 -5.80 -0.82
N GLY A 40 -21.39 -5.23 -0.17
CA GLY A 40 -20.74 -4.01 -0.62
C GLY A 40 -20.09 -4.10 -2.01
N TRP A 41 -19.80 -5.32 -2.49
CA TRP A 41 -19.18 -5.56 -3.80
C TRP A 41 -20.18 -5.69 -4.96
N ALA A 42 -21.48 -5.44 -4.74
CA ALA A 42 -22.51 -5.62 -5.77
C ALA A 42 -22.21 -4.91 -7.11
N ALA A 43 -21.55 -3.75 -7.07
CA ALA A 43 -21.13 -3.01 -8.26
C ALA A 43 -20.16 -3.79 -9.19
N LEU A 44 -19.47 -4.82 -8.66
CA LEU A 44 -18.63 -5.72 -9.45
C LEU A 44 -19.49 -6.68 -10.28
N GLY A 45 -20.59 -7.17 -9.73
CA GLY A 45 -21.55 -8.02 -10.45
C GLY A 45 -22.18 -7.30 -11.63
N GLU A 46 -22.53 -6.02 -11.49
CA GLU A 46 -23.04 -5.18 -12.59
C GLU A 46 -22.01 -5.03 -13.73
N ARG A 47 -20.72 -5.06 -13.38
CA ARG A 47 -19.60 -5.03 -14.33
C ARG A 47 -19.20 -6.42 -14.84
N GLN A 48 -20.00 -7.45 -14.55
CA GLN A 48 -19.74 -8.84 -14.91
C GLN A 48 -18.41 -9.37 -14.38
N VAL A 49 -17.95 -8.85 -13.24
CA VAL A 49 -16.76 -9.34 -12.55
C VAL A 49 -17.19 -10.45 -11.59
N THR A 50 -16.65 -11.66 -11.81
CA THR A 50 -16.87 -12.80 -10.90
C THR A 50 -16.12 -12.58 -9.60
N VAL A 51 -16.83 -12.70 -8.48
CA VAL A 51 -16.21 -12.74 -7.14
C VAL A 51 -16.23 -14.19 -6.65
N ARG A 52 -15.13 -14.65 -6.07
CA ARG A 52 -14.99 -15.99 -5.50
C ARG A 52 -14.56 -15.94 -4.05
N ARG A 53 -15.05 -16.91 -3.26
CA ARG A 53 -14.48 -17.22 -1.95
C ARG A 53 -13.23 -18.09 -2.14
N ALA A 54 -12.24 -17.89 -1.31
CA ALA A 54 -11.10 -18.78 -1.20
C ALA A 54 -10.69 -18.92 0.27
N SER A 55 -9.83 -19.90 0.55
CA SER A 55 -9.27 -20.11 1.87
C SER A 55 -7.78 -20.44 1.80
N VAL A 56 -7.05 -20.08 2.84
CA VAL A 56 -5.68 -20.52 3.08
C VAL A 56 -5.68 -21.59 4.16
N ARG A 57 -5.07 -22.73 3.89
CA ARG A 57 -5.02 -23.87 4.81
C ARG A 57 -3.61 -24.34 5.05
N ALA A 58 -3.29 -24.62 6.31
CA ALA A 58 -1.99 -25.15 6.71
C ALA A 58 -1.76 -26.53 6.10
N SER A 59 -0.56 -26.77 5.59
CA SER A 59 -0.14 -28.09 5.13
C SER A 59 0.80 -28.72 6.17
N PRO A 60 0.65 -30.00 6.54
CA PRO A 60 -0.36 -30.97 6.07
C PRO A 60 -1.63 -31.04 6.94
N SER A 61 -1.78 -30.22 7.98
CA SER A 61 -2.85 -30.36 8.99
C SER A 61 -4.25 -29.94 8.51
N ASP A 62 -4.37 -29.36 7.31
CA ASP A 62 -5.58 -28.79 6.72
C ASP A 62 -6.31 -27.76 7.60
N THR A 63 -5.58 -27.15 8.54
CA THR A 63 -6.13 -26.16 9.46
C THR A 63 -6.40 -24.85 8.71
N LEU A 64 -7.61 -24.30 8.82
CA LEU A 64 -7.96 -23.02 8.22
C LEU A 64 -7.14 -21.89 8.85
N LEU A 65 -6.40 -21.16 8.02
CA LEU A 65 -5.53 -20.04 8.43
C LEU A 65 -6.12 -18.68 8.06
N ALA A 66 -6.82 -18.59 6.93
CA ALA A 66 -7.52 -17.38 6.51
C ALA A 66 -8.66 -17.71 5.54
N ASP A 67 -9.68 -16.86 5.55
CA ASP A 67 -10.70 -16.78 4.50
C ASP A 67 -10.49 -15.50 3.70
N LEU A 68 -10.81 -15.53 2.41
CA LEU A 68 -10.68 -14.38 1.54
C LEU A 68 -11.74 -14.37 0.45
N GLU A 69 -12.04 -13.17 -0.05
CA GLU A 69 -12.81 -12.95 -1.26
C GLU A 69 -11.92 -12.30 -2.32
N VAL A 70 -11.99 -12.80 -3.55
CA VAL A 70 -11.21 -12.30 -4.68
C VAL A 70 -12.11 -11.99 -5.87
N ALA A 71 -11.85 -10.89 -6.56
CA ALA A 71 -12.39 -10.65 -7.89
C ALA A 71 -11.48 -11.31 -8.93
N GLU A 72 -12.08 -12.06 -9.86
CA GLU A 72 -11.36 -12.65 -10.99
C GLU A 72 -11.06 -11.57 -12.04
N THR A 73 -9.81 -11.51 -12.49
CA THR A 73 -9.39 -10.67 -13.61
C THR A 73 -8.39 -11.43 -14.46
N ALA A 74 -8.25 -11.05 -15.74
CA ALA A 74 -7.27 -11.69 -16.65
C ALA A 74 -5.82 -11.59 -16.13
N ALA A 75 -5.47 -10.46 -15.49
CA ALA A 75 -4.15 -10.24 -14.90
C ALA A 75 -3.92 -11.02 -13.58
N GLY A 76 -4.94 -11.72 -13.08
CA GLY A 76 -4.92 -12.48 -11.83
C GLY A 76 -5.90 -11.94 -10.78
N PRO A 77 -6.14 -12.70 -9.70
CA PRO A 77 -7.12 -12.33 -8.69
C PRO A 77 -6.80 -10.99 -8.00
N VAL A 78 -7.83 -10.18 -7.75
CA VAL A 78 -7.74 -8.97 -6.91
C VAL A 78 -8.33 -9.31 -5.55
N LEU A 79 -7.51 -9.26 -4.49
CA LEU A 79 -7.96 -9.46 -3.12
C LEU A 79 -8.95 -8.36 -2.74
N LEU A 80 -10.17 -8.73 -2.35
CA LEU A 80 -11.22 -7.81 -1.91
C LEU A 80 -11.36 -7.79 -0.39
N GLN A 81 -11.29 -8.98 0.23
CA GLN A 81 -11.40 -9.15 1.67
C GLN A 81 -10.43 -10.21 2.15
N TRP A 82 -9.79 -9.95 3.29
CA TRP A 82 -8.94 -10.92 3.99
C TRP A 82 -9.40 -11.05 5.44
N LYS A 83 -9.54 -12.28 5.92
CA LYS A 83 -9.89 -12.59 7.30
C LYS A 83 -8.95 -13.66 7.85
N SER A 84 -7.93 -13.24 8.59
CA SER A 84 -7.06 -14.15 9.32
C SER A 84 -7.84 -14.93 10.39
N ARG A 85 -7.53 -16.23 10.53
CA ARG A 85 -7.99 -17.11 11.61
C ARG A 85 -6.88 -17.39 12.63
N VAL A 86 -5.70 -16.82 12.39
CA VAL A 86 -4.54 -16.79 13.28
C VAL A 86 -4.24 -15.35 13.67
N ASP A 87 -3.21 -15.13 14.48
CA ASP A 87 -2.77 -13.79 14.87
C ASP A 87 -2.50 -12.93 13.61
N ASP A 88 -3.15 -11.77 13.54
CA ASP A 88 -3.03 -10.80 12.45
C ASP A 88 -1.87 -9.82 12.74
N PRO A 89 -1.10 -9.37 11.74
CA PRO A 89 -1.17 -9.67 10.30
C PRO A 89 -0.59 -11.04 9.94
N PHE A 90 -1.27 -11.73 9.03
CA PHE A 90 -0.84 -13.01 8.46
C PHE A 90 -0.96 -12.98 6.94
N LEU A 91 0.17 -13.12 6.24
CA LEU A 91 0.37 -12.99 4.79
C LEU A 91 -0.03 -11.61 4.23
N ALA A 92 -1.31 -11.25 4.32
CA ALA A 92 -1.86 -9.99 3.87
C ALA A 92 -2.36 -9.14 5.04
N LEU A 93 -2.42 -7.83 4.81
CA LEU A 93 -3.07 -6.87 5.69
C LEU A 93 -3.91 -5.92 4.82
N THR A 94 -5.22 -6.04 4.88
CA THR A 94 -6.15 -5.31 3.98
C THR A 94 -6.83 -4.14 4.69
N VAL A 95 -7.24 -3.14 3.91
CA VAL A 95 -8.20 -2.14 4.38
C VAL A 95 -9.61 -2.76 4.46
N ALA A 96 -10.46 -2.24 5.35
CA ALA A 96 -11.84 -2.66 5.42
C ALA A 96 -12.59 -2.39 4.11
N PRO A 97 -13.40 -3.34 3.59
CA PRO A 97 -14.15 -3.18 2.34
C PRO A 97 -14.95 -1.89 2.23
N ASP A 98 -15.67 -1.50 3.29
CA ASP A 98 -16.52 -0.31 3.29
C ASP A 98 -15.71 0.98 3.08
N ASP A 99 -14.51 1.09 3.66
CA ASP A 99 -13.62 2.24 3.48
C ASP A 99 -13.11 2.32 2.03
N VAL A 100 -12.75 1.17 1.44
CA VAL A 100 -12.32 1.06 0.04
C VAL A 100 -13.44 1.48 -0.90
N LEU A 101 -14.66 0.97 -0.69
CA LEU A 101 -15.83 1.28 -1.51
C LEU A 101 -16.22 2.76 -1.42
N ALA A 102 -16.19 3.33 -0.22
CA ALA A 102 -16.46 4.75 0.01
C ALA A 102 -15.46 5.63 -0.75
N LEU A 103 -14.15 5.34 -0.64
CA LEU A 103 -13.13 6.08 -1.36
C LEU A 103 -13.21 5.87 -2.87
N ALA A 104 -13.42 4.65 -3.34
CA ALA A 104 -13.57 4.34 -4.76
C ALA A 104 -14.68 5.18 -5.42
N SER A 105 -15.82 5.35 -4.74
CA SER A 105 -16.93 6.20 -5.20
C SER A 105 -16.54 7.68 -5.33
N VAL A 106 -15.69 8.17 -4.43
CA VAL A 106 -15.15 9.54 -4.48
C VAL A 106 -14.14 9.68 -5.61
N LEU A 107 -13.20 8.74 -5.75
CA LEU A 107 -12.20 8.74 -6.82
C LEU A 107 -12.86 8.77 -8.20
N LYS A 108 -13.89 7.94 -8.42
CA LYS A 108 -14.65 7.89 -9.68
C LYS A 108 -15.28 9.25 -10.06
N ARG A 109 -15.67 10.05 -9.06
CA ARG A 109 -16.38 11.33 -9.28
C ARG A 109 -15.44 12.52 -9.42
N HIS A 110 -14.27 12.47 -8.78
CA HIS A 110 -13.45 13.67 -8.57
C HIS A 110 -12.04 13.57 -9.15
N VAL A 111 -11.52 12.39 -9.45
CA VAL A 111 -10.19 12.26 -10.09
C VAL A 111 -10.31 12.67 -11.56
N PRO A 112 -9.53 13.67 -12.01
CA PRO A 112 -9.50 14.06 -13.42
C PRO A 112 -9.07 12.90 -14.34
N PRO A 113 -9.58 12.80 -15.58
CA PRO A 113 -9.22 11.71 -16.49
C PRO A 113 -7.73 11.62 -16.84
N ASP A 114 -7.01 12.72 -16.76
CA ASP A 114 -5.57 12.84 -17.03
C ASP A 114 -4.70 12.66 -15.78
N ALA A 115 -5.33 12.52 -14.60
CA ALA A 115 -4.63 12.29 -13.35
C ALA A 115 -4.34 10.80 -13.11
N THR A 116 -3.22 10.53 -12.45
CA THR A 116 -2.86 9.18 -12.00
C THR A 116 -2.99 9.10 -10.47
N VAL A 117 -3.54 8.00 -9.98
CA VAL A 117 -3.59 7.69 -8.54
C VAL A 117 -2.34 6.93 -8.10
N LEU A 118 -1.63 7.47 -7.11
CA LEU A 118 -0.59 6.77 -6.35
C LEU A 118 -1.19 6.26 -5.05
N ALA A 119 -1.32 4.94 -4.88
CA ALA A 119 -1.72 4.32 -3.62
C ALA A 119 -0.90 3.06 -3.37
N TRP A 120 -1.09 2.39 -2.23
CA TRP A 120 -0.56 1.04 -2.07
C TRP A 120 -1.06 0.12 -3.19
N TRP A 121 -0.23 -0.82 -3.67
CA TRP A 121 -0.55 -1.58 -4.89
C TRP A 121 -1.83 -2.42 -4.76
N ASP A 122 -2.12 -2.94 -3.58
CA ASP A 122 -3.31 -3.77 -3.36
C ASP A 122 -4.60 -2.94 -3.46
N SER A 123 -4.61 -1.78 -2.83
CA SER A 123 -5.73 -0.82 -2.85
C SER A 123 -5.86 -0.17 -4.23
N SER A 124 -4.74 0.13 -4.90
CA SER A 124 -4.70 0.62 -6.27
C SER A 124 -5.45 -0.31 -7.23
N ARG A 125 -5.23 -1.62 -7.13
CA ARG A 125 -5.96 -2.62 -7.93
C ARG A 125 -7.45 -2.62 -7.65
N GLN A 126 -7.85 -2.48 -6.38
CA GLN A 126 -9.27 -2.36 -6.01
C GLN A 126 -9.88 -1.07 -6.58
N PHE A 127 -9.19 0.07 -6.51
CA PHE A 127 -9.66 1.33 -7.09
C PHE A 127 -9.76 1.29 -8.61
N LYS A 128 -8.81 0.67 -9.30
CA LYS A 128 -8.90 0.46 -10.75
C LYS A 128 -10.13 -0.37 -11.12
N LEU A 129 -10.40 -1.45 -10.37
CA LEU A 129 -11.55 -2.32 -10.60
C LEU A 129 -12.89 -1.59 -10.35
N LEU A 130 -13.00 -0.84 -9.25
CA LEU A 130 -14.24 -0.21 -8.81
C LEU A 130 -14.53 1.14 -9.48
N SER A 131 -13.51 1.93 -9.73
CA SER A 131 -13.62 3.34 -10.16
C SER A 131 -13.18 3.56 -11.60
N ALA A 132 -12.45 2.62 -12.20
CA ALA A 132 -11.83 2.76 -13.53
C ALA A 132 -10.89 3.98 -13.67
N VAL A 133 -10.38 4.48 -12.54
CA VAL A 133 -9.36 5.53 -12.52
C VAL A 133 -8.01 4.97 -12.97
N ASP A 134 -7.17 5.83 -13.56
CA ASP A 134 -5.78 5.46 -13.83
C ASP A 134 -5.01 5.33 -12.51
N VAL A 135 -4.33 4.21 -12.32
CA VAL A 135 -3.53 3.93 -11.11
C VAL A 135 -2.11 3.57 -11.52
N ALA A 136 -1.13 4.01 -10.72
CA ALA A 136 0.27 3.74 -11.02
C ALA A 136 0.68 2.27 -10.83
N PHE A 137 -0.08 1.52 -10.00
CA PHE A 137 0.21 0.15 -9.61
C PHE A 137 -1.03 -0.73 -9.76
N ASP A 138 -1.14 -1.45 -10.87
CA ASP A 138 -2.30 -2.29 -11.22
C ASP A 138 -2.00 -3.79 -11.27
N GLN A 139 -0.75 -4.19 -11.02
CA GLN A 139 -0.31 -5.57 -10.98
C GLN A 139 -0.20 -6.07 -9.54
N HIS A 140 -0.32 -7.39 -9.36
CA HIS A 140 -0.03 -8.00 -8.07
C HIS A 140 1.48 -7.97 -7.81
N LEU A 141 1.91 -7.20 -6.82
CA LEU A 141 3.34 -7.01 -6.54
C LEU A 141 3.89 -7.96 -5.46
N GLY A 142 3.01 -8.57 -4.65
CA GLY A 142 3.39 -9.59 -3.65
C GLY A 142 4.26 -9.07 -2.51
N MET A 143 4.21 -7.78 -2.18
CA MET A 143 5.09 -7.19 -1.15
C MET A 143 4.46 -6.06 -0.32
N PRO A 144 4.69 -6.00 1.01
CA PRO A 144 5.31 -7.03 1.84
C PRO A 144 4.38 -8.23 2.01
N LEU A 145 4.97 -9.36 2.41
CA LEU A 145 4.25 -10.54 2.87
C LEU A 145 4.52 -10.72 4.37
N PHE A 146 3.46 -10.83 5.18
CA PHE A 146 3.55 -11.07 6.62
C PHE A 146 3.74 -12.56 6.91
N VAL A 147 4.95 -13.06 6.66
CA VAL A 147 5.31 -14.46 6.89
C VAL A 147 5.67 -14.67 8.37
N PRO A 148 5.00 -15.60 9.09
CA PRO A 148 5.39 -15.97 10.45
C PRO A 148 6.86 -16.38 10.53
N ALA A 149 7.58 -15.95 11.57
CA ALA A 149 9.02 -16.21 11.70
C ALA A 149 9.38 -17.71 11.62
N ARG A 150 8.51 -18.59 12.15
CA ARG A 150 8.65 -20.04 12.07
C ARG A 150 8.67 -20.61 10.65
N TRP A 151 8.22 -19.86 9.66
CA TRP A 151 8.17 -20.26 8.25
C TRP A 151 9.31 -19.65 7.42
N ASN A 152 10.25 -18.94 8.03
CA ASN A 152 11.37 -18.33 7.31
C ASN A 152 12.21 -19.35 6.52
N ALA A 153 12.35 -20.58 7.00
CA ALA A 153 13.06 -21.65 6.30
C ALA A 153 12.36 -22.09 4.99
N SER A 154 11.06 -21.83 4.85
CA SER A 154 10.25 -22.21 3.69
C SER A 154 9.94 -21.02 2.76
N ARG A 155 10.67 -19.90 2.89
CA ARG A 155 10.39 -18.65 2.16
C ARG A 155 10.30 -18.84 0.64
N GLY A 156 11.20 -19.60 0.03
CA GLY A 156 11.14 -19.87 -1.42
C GLY A 156 9.88 -20.63 -1.85
N GLY A 157 9.42 -21.59 -1.04
CA GLY A 157 8.17 -22.32 -1.29
C GLY A 157 6.93 -21.43 -1.12
N ILE A 158 6.95 -20.53 -0.14
CA ILE A 158 5.91 -19.52 0.08
C ILE A 158 5.80 -18.59 -1.12
N GLU A 159 6.92 -18.04 -1.59
CA GLU A 159 6.94 -17.16 -2.77
C GLU A 159 6.40 -17.87 -4.02
N ALA A 160 6.69 -19.17 -4.19
CA ALA A 160 6.14 -19.96 -5.27
C ALA A 160 4.62 -20.14 -5.16
N VAL A 161 4.10 -20.42 -3.96
CA VAL A 161 2.65 -20.55 -3.71
C VAL A 161 1.92 -19.23 -3.95
N GLU A 162 2.44 -18.13 -3.42
CA GLU A 162 1.87 -16.79 -3.64
C GLU A 162 1.84 -16.46 -5.14
N ARG A 163 2.93 -16.69 -5.85
CA ARG A 163 3.00 -16.44 -7.29
C ARG A 163 2.01 -17.29 -8.07
N ALA A 164 1.91 -18.57 -7.75
CA ALA A 164 1.02 -19.51 -8.45
C ALA A 164 -0.46 -19.18 -8.27
N PHE A 165 -0.85 -18.63 -7.12
CA PHE A 165 -2.25 -18.25 -6.86
C PHE A 165 -2.59 -16.87 -7.42
N TRP A 166 -1.71 -15.88 -7.25
CA TRP A 166 -2.05 -14.49 -7.53
C TRP A 166 -1.77 -14.01 -8.96
N LEU A 167 -0.92 -14.71 -9.71
CA LEU A 167 -0.63 -14.35 -11.10
C LEU A 167 -1.58 -15.09 -12.05
N GLY A 168 -2.35 -14.32 -12.83
CA GLY A 168 -3.24 -14.87 -13.86
C GLY A 168 -2.46 -15.34 -15.10
N ALA A 169 -3.16 -15.96 -16.05
CA ALA A 169 -2.54 -16.41 -17.31
C ALA A 169 -1.92 -15.25 -18.11
N ASP A 170 -2.56 -14.08 -18.07
CA ASP A 170 -2.15 -12.88 -18.82
C ASP A 170 -1.35 -11.89 -17.94
N HIS A 171 -0.71 -12.37 -16.88
CA HIS A 171 0.11 -11.50 -16.04
C HIS A 171 1.30 -10.95 -16.84
N ALA A 172 1.53 -9.65 -16.73
CA ALA A 172 2.80 -9.05 -17.13
C ALA A 172 3.88 -9.38 -16.09
N ASP A 173 5.16 -9.28 -16.49
CA ASP A 173 6.27 -9.36 -15.54
C ASP A 173 6.12 -8.26 -14.47
N PRO A 174 5.99 -8.60 -13.17
CA PRO A 174 5.82 -7.61 -12.13
C PRO A 174 7.10 -6.82 -11.83
N ALA A 175 8.29 -7.27 -12.27
CA ALA A 175 9.55 -6.67 -11.86
C ALA A 175 9.68 -5.15 -12.13
N PRO A 176 9.28 -4.61 -13.30
CA PRO A 176 9.34 -3.16 -13.53
C PRO A 176 8.41 -2.36 -12.62
N GLN A 177 7.20 -2.86 -12.36
CA GLN A 177 6.24 -2.19 -11.49
C GLN A 177 6.62 -2.34 -10.01
N GLN A 178 7.22 -3.47 -9.62
CA GLN A 178 7.82 -3.67 -8.29
C GLN A 178 8.93 -2.65 -8.04
N GLU A 179 9.82 -2.42 -9.00
CA GLU A 179 10.89 -1.42 -8.88
C GLU A 179 10.31 -0.01 -8.72
N ARG A 180 9.31 0.36 -9.55
CA ARG A 180 8.62 1.65 -9.42
C ARG A 180 7.91 1.77 -8.06
N PHE A 181 7.32 0.69 -7.56
CA PHE A 181 6.65 0.65 -6.26
C PHE A 181 7.64 0.77 -5.10
N ARG A 182 8.84 0.19 -5.20
CA ARG A 182 9.91 0.41 -4.20
C ARG A 182 10.31 1.87 -4.12
N ARG A 183 10.44 2.56 -5.26
CA ARG A 183 10.71 4.01 -5.28
C ARG A 183 9.59 4.82 -4.63
N PHE A 184 8.34 4.41 -4.83
CA PHE A 184 7.19 5.00 -4.13
C PHE A 184 7.27 4.79 -2.62
N ALA A 185 7.54 3.57 -2.16
CA ALA A 185 7.74 3.29 -0.74
C ALA A 185 8.94 4.04 -0.14
N ASP A 186 10.04 4.14 -0.87
CA ASP A 186 11.22 4.92 -0.47
C ASP A 186 10.91 6.42 -0.38
N ALA A 187 10.12 6.96 -1.31
CA ALA A 187 9.66 8.35 -1.24
C ALA A 187 8.82 8.62 0.01
N LEU A 188 7.94 7.67 0.38
CA LEU A 188 7.14 7.76 1.61
C LEU A 188 7.98 7.64 2.89
N LEU A 189 9.15 6.99 2.82
CA LEU A 189 10.09 6.82 3.93
C LEU A 189 11.14 7.94 4.00
N ALA A 190 11.23 8.80 2.99
CA ALA A 190 12.16 9.91 2.95
C ALA A 190 11.66 11.09 3.80
N PRO A 191 12.53 12.05 4.16
CA PRO A 191 12.10 13.35 4.67
C PRO A 191 11.15 14.07 3.71
N GLU A 192 10.36 15.02 4.22
CA GLU A 192 9.28 15.66 3.46
C GLU A 192 9.67 16.17 2.06
N GLU A 193 10.70 17.02 1.98
CA GLU A 193 11.14 17.65 0.73
C GLU A 193 11.59 16.61 -0.31
N GLU A 194 12.45 15.68 0.12
CA GLU A 194 12.96 14.59 -0.73
C GLU A 194 11.83 13.66 -1.18
N GLY A 195 10.92 13.33 -0.27
CA GLY A 195 9.80 12.44 -0.54
C GLY A 195 8.81 13.06 -1.53
N ILE A 196 8.45 14.32 -1.36
CA ILE A 196 7.54 15.03 -2.28
C ILE A 196 8.19 15.14 -3.67
N ALA A 197 9.47 15.52 -3.75
CA ALA A 197 10.19 15.57 -5.01
C ALA A 197 10.23 14.20 -5.71
N ALA A 198 10.43 13.11 -4.96
CA ALA A 198 10.41 11.77 -5.50
C ALA A 198 9.01 11.33 -5.98
N LEU A 199 7.95 11.68 -5.26
CA LEU A 199 6.57 11.44 -5.69
C LEU A 199 6.22 12.21 -6.98
N GLN A 200 6.65 13.47 -7.08
CA GLN A 200 6.49 14.28 -8.28
C GLN A 200 7.26 13.70 -9.48
N ALA A 201 8.46 13.16 -9.25
CA ALA A 201 9.22 12.47 -10.29
C ALA A 201 8.50 11.19 -10.76
N LEU A 202 7.91 10.43 -9.84
CA LEU A 202 7.12 9.23 -10.17
C LEU A 202 5.83 9.55 -10.95
N ALA A 203 5.27 10.74 -10.73
CA ALA A 203 4.12 11.28 -11.44
C ALA A 203 4.43 11.67 -12.90
N GLY A 204 5.71 11.93 -13.22
CA GLY A 204 6.12 12.31 -14.58
C GLY A 204 5.44 13.60 -15.08
N GLY A 205 5.16 14.54 -14.18
CA GLY A 205 4.51 15.82 -14.51
C GLY A 205 2.98 15.77 -14.66
N LYS A 206 2.35 14.61 -14.47
CA LYS A 206 0.88 14.50 -14.44
C LYS A 206 0.32 15.01 -13.11
N THR A 207 -0.90 15.55 -13.15
CA THR A 207 -1.73 15.72 -11.95
C THR A 207 -1.80 14.40 -11.22
N THR A 208 -1.48 14.39 -9.93
CA THR A 208 -1.32 13.15 -9.18
C THR A 208 -2.10 13.21 -7.88
N VAL A 209 -2.90 12.17 -7.66
CA VAL A 209 -3.65 11.98 -6.43
C VAL A 209 -2.96 10.91 -5.62
N LEU A 210 -2.38 11.30 -4.49
CA LEU A 210 -1.79 10.38 -3.51
C LEU A 210 -2.87 9.92 -2.54
N VAL A 211 -3.02 8.61 -2.39
CA VAL A 211 -3.93 7.98 -1.43
C VAL A 211 -3.09 7.18 -0.43
N LEU A 212 -3.19 7.54 0.84
CA LEU A 212 -2.55 6.82 1.94
C LEU A 212 -3.60 6.34 2.94
N HIS A 213 -3.37 5.17 3.51
CA HIS A 213 -4.15 4.64 4.64
C HIS A 213 -3.26 4.52 5.88
N LEU A 214 -3.81 4.66 7.09
CA LEU A 214 -3.07 4.45 8.34
C LEU A 214 -2.34 3.08 8.40
N ARG A 215 -2.98 2.06 7.84
CA ARG A 215 -2.42 0.70 7.61
C ARG A 215 -1.07 0.72 6.89
N ASP A 216 -0.87 1.64 5.96
CA ASP A 216 0.31 1.66 5.11
C ASP A 216 1.58 1.94 5.93
N LEU A 217 1.48 2.55 7.12
CA LEU A 217 2.59 2.63 8.08
C LEU A 217 3.09 1.23 8.51
N ILE A 218 2.17 0.30 8.79
CA ILE A 218 2.53 -1.09 9.15
C ILE A 218 3.22 -1.76 7.96
N LEU A 219 2.73 -1.52 6.74
CA LEU A 219 3.33 -2.08 5.51
C LEU A 219 4.73 -1.51 5.25
N LEU A 220 4.91 -0.20 5.45
CA LEU A 220 6.21 0.48 5.34
C LEU A 220 7.19 0.00 6.40
N GLY A 221 6.76 -0.12 7.66
CA GLY A 221 7.57 -0.67 8.75
C GLY A 221 7.96 -2.14 8.51
N GLN A 222 7.09 -2.93 7.88
CA GLN A 222 7.42 -4.29 7.48
C GLN A 222 8.42 -4.35 6.31
N LEU A 223 8.31 -3.45 5.32
CA LEU A 223 9.24 -3.40 4.18
C LEU A 223 10.62 -2.86 4.59
N ALA A 224 10.66 -1.85 5.46
CA ALA A 224 11.87 -1.13 5.80
C ALA A 224 11.97 -0.85 7.33
N PRO A 225 12.07 -1.89 8.17
CA PRO A 225 12.05 -1.75 9.64
C PRO A 225 13.20 -0.92 10.20
N LYS A 226 14.26 -0.70 9.42
CA LYS A 226 15.39 0.18 9.79
C LYS A 226 15.13 1.66 9.51
N LYS A 227 14.18 1.99 8.64
CA LYS A 227 13.82 3.38 8.26
C LYS A 227 12.59 3.87 9.01
N MET A 228 11.67 2.96 9.34
CA MET A 228 10.45 3.28 10.06
C MET A 228 10.13 2.16 11.06
N GLY A 229 10.21 2.51 12.34
CA GLY A 229 9.77 1.66 13.43
C GLY A 229 8.29 1.87 13.71
N VAL A 230 7.52 0.79 13.59
CA VAL A 230 6.06 0.79 13.80
C VAL A 230 5.69 -0.33 14.74
N ALA A 231 4.85 -0.02 15.73
CA ALA A 231 4.15 -0.97 16.56
C ALA A 231 2.65 -0.83 16.33
N PHE A 232 1.88 -1.90 16.49
CA PHE A 232 0.43 -1.83 16.47
C PHE A 232 -0.16 -2.83 17.45
N GLN A 233 -1.36 -2.54 17.93
CA GLN A 233 -2.12 -3.45 18.77
C GLN A 233 -3.60 -3.32 18.44
N ASP A 234 -4.24 -4.49 18.36
CA ASP A 234 -5.69 -4.57 18.28
C ASP A 234 -6.29 -4.53 19.67
N PHE A 235 -7.28 -3.67 19.81
CA PHE A 235 -8.17 -3.62 20.94
C PHE A 235 -9.56 -3.95 20.41
N GLY A 236 -10.34 -4.77 21.11
CA GLY A 236 -11.62 -5.31 20.63
C GLY A 236 -12.66 -4.26 20.20
N ALA A 237 -13.91 -4.65 19.98
CA ALA A 237 -14.95 -3.71 19.53
C ALA A 237 -15.14 -2.51 20.48
N MET A 238 -15.47 -1.34 19.93
CA MET A 238 -15.66 -0.05 20.64
C MET A 238 -16.90 0.02 21.57
N GLY A 239 -17.45 -1.10 22.05
CA GLY A 239 -18.63 -1.11 22.94
C GLY A 239 -18.43 -0.34 24.26
N ASP A 240 -17.18 -0.19 24.73
CA ASP A 240 -16.78 0.67 25.84
C ASP A 240 -15.65 1.61 25.37
N VAL A 241 -16.02 2.78 24.85
CA VAL A 241 -15.07 3.78 24.32
C VAL A 241 -14.14 4.30 25.41
N HIS A 242 -14.63 4.57 26.62
CA HIS A 242 -13.80 5.16 27.67
C HIS A 242 -12.77 4.15 28.22
N GLY A 243 -13.17 2.89 28.43
CA GLY A 243 -12.22 1.82 28.72
C GLY A 243 -11.23 1.57 27.59
N MET A 244 -11.68 1.71 26.34
CA MET A 244 -10.82 1.57 25.17
C MET A 244 -9.70 2.62 25.13
N VAL A 245 -10.06 3.89 25.24
CA VAL A 245 -9.11 5.01 25.26
C VAL A 245 -8.07 4.81 26.37
N ARG A 246 -8.50 4.40 27.57
CA ARG A 246 -7.58 4.10 28.67
C ARG A 246 -6.62 2.95 28.36
N ARG A 247 -7.08 1.87 27.70
CA ARG A 247 -6.21 0.76 27.29
C ARG A 247 -5.19 1.18 26.23
N VAL A 248 -5.60 2.01 25.26
CA VAL A 248 -4.69 2.56 24.25
C VAL A 248 -3.61 3.41 24.92
N HIS A 249 -3.99 4.35 25.80
CA HIS A 249 -3.02 5.17 26.53
C HIS A 249 -2.09 4.35 27.41
N ALA A 250 -2.62 3.36 28.14
CA ALA A 250 -1.78 2.48 28.96
C ALA A 250 -0.74 1.72 28.13
N TRP A 251 -1.12 1.24 26.94
CA TRP A 251 -0.19 0.58 26.01
C TRP A 251 0.90 1.53 25.49
N LEU A 252 0.50 2.76 25.10
CA LEU A 252 1.43 3.80 24.64
C LEU A 252 2.42 4.21 25.74
N ASP A 253 1.92 4.44 26.96
CA ASP A 253 2.73 4.85 28.12
C ASP A 253 3.70 3.73 28.54
N GLN A 254 3.23 2.48 28.55
CA GLN A 254 4.05 1.31 28.87
C GLN A 254 5.27 1.20 27.95
N HIS A 255 5.10 1.49 26.65
CA HIS A 255 6.16 1.36 25.65
C HIS A 255 6.84 2.69 25.30
N ARG A 256 6.37 3.80 25.86
CA ARG A 256 6.83 5.17 25.61
C ARG A 256 6.77 5.57 24.14
N TYR A 257 5.70 5.17 23.45
CA TYR A 257 5.52 5.55 22.06
C TYR A 257 5.06 7.01 21.96
N PRO A 258 5.81 7.89 21.26
CA PRO A 258 5.54 9.33 21.25
C PRO A 258 4.34 9.72 20.38
N THR A 259 3.99 8.87 19.42
CA THR A 259 3.11 9.23 18.32
C THR A 259 2.27 8.02 17.94
N TYR A 260 0.97 8.24 17.71
CA TYR A 260 0.06 7.16 17.36
C TYR A 260 -1.13 7.62 16.51
N GLY A 261 -1.73 6.71 15.78
CA GLY A 261 -3.04 6.85 15.15
C GLY A 261 -3.94 5.69 15.57
N VAL A 262 -5.24 5.88 15.44
CA VAL A 262 -6.23 4.82 15.67
C VAL A 262 -7.15 4.71 14.48
N TRP A 263 -7.51 3.49 14.12
CA TRP A 263 -8.48 3.23 13.07
C TRP A 263 -9.30 2.00 13.42
N GLN A 264 -10.59 2.04 13.08
CA GLN A 264 -11.48 0.90 13.18
C GLN A 264 -12.29 0.78 11.90
N GLY A 265 -12.02 -0.28 11.13
CA GLY A 265 -12.89 -0.70 10.06
C GLY A 265 -14.17 -1.35 10.58
N LYS A 266 -15.23 -1.38 9.76
CA LYS A 266 -16.45 -2.14 10.09
C LYS A 266 -16.12 -3.61 10.30
N ASP A 267 -16.70 -4.20 11.35
CA ASP A 267 -16.49 -5.59 11.77
C ASP A 267 -15.01 -5.96 12.05
N GLN A 268 -14.16 -4.95 12.26
CA GLN A 268 -12.76 -5.10 12.66
C GLN A 268 -12.52 -4.54 14.07
N PRO A 269 -11.50 -5.06 14.79
CA PRO A 269 -11.08 -4.45 16.06
C PRO A 269 -10.59 -3.02 15.83
N LEU A 270 -10.62 -2.21 16.89
CA LEU A 270 -9.91 -0.94 16.90
C LEU A 270 -8.41 -1.24 16.89
N ARG A 271 -7.70 -0.81 15.84
CA ARG A 271 -6.25 -0.92 15.77
C ARG A 271 -5.61 0.42 16.15
N ALA A 272 -4.78 0.39 17.19
CA ALA A 272 -3.84 1.48 17.44
C ALA A 272 -2.53 1.19 16.72
N ILE A 273 -1.96 2.21 16.07
CA ILE A 273 -0.70 2.15 15.33
C ILE A 273 0.20 3.24 15.88
N ALA A 274 1.37 2.88 16.35
CA ALA A 274 2.32 3.79 16.98
C ALA A 274 3.66 3.78 16.26
N LEU A 275 4.30 4.95 16.19
CA LEU A 275 5.69 5.04 15.77
C LEU A 275 6.58 4.75 16.98
N THR A 276 7.62 3.94 16.80
CA THR A 276 8.44 3.48 17.94
C THR A 276 9.53 4.46 18.34
N ASP A 277 9.80 5.46 17.51
CA ASP A 277 10.90 6.40 17.69
C ASP A 277 10.65 7.73 16.94
N ALA A 278 11.37 8.77 17.35
CA ALA A 278 11.24 10.11 16.77
C ALA A 278 11.66 10.21 15.29
N PRO A 279 12.74 9.54 14.81
CA PRO A 279 13.08 9.52 13.38
C PRO A 279 11.94 9.03 12.50
N SER A 280 11.20 8.00 12.93
CA SER A 280 10.05 7.48 12.18
C SER A 280 8.98 8.56 11.94
N GLY A 281 8.79 9.47 12.91
CA GLY A 281 7.85 10.61 12.80
C GLY A 281 8.22 11.64 11.73
N LYS A 282 9.48 11.65 11.27
CA LYS A 282 9.99 12.59 10.25
C LYS A 282 9.85 12.08 8.81
N THR A 283 9.43 10.84 8.63
CA THR A 283 9.15 10.29 7.30
C THR A 283 7.94 10.97 6.68
N LEU A 284 7.92 11.10 5.35
CA LEU A 284 6.82 11.74 4.63
C LEU A 284 5.47 11.08 4.94
N ALA A 285 5.39 9.75 4.97
CA ALA A 285 4.16 9.04 5.32
C ALA A 285 3.63 9.40 6.72
N ALA A 286 4.52 9.50 7.72
CA ALA A 286 4.14 9.88 9.08
C ALA A 286 3.68 11.34 9.19
N ARG A 287 4.20 12.22 8.33
CA ARG A 287 3.82 13.64 8.28
C ARG A 287 2.50 13.88 7.54
N LEU A 288 2.18 13.04 6.56
CA LEU A 288 0.91 13.12 5.82
C LEU A 288 -0.27 12.47 6.59
N LEU A 289 -0.03 11.38 7.31
CA LEU A 289 -1.10 10.66 8.00
C LEU A 289 -1.50 11.31 9.34
N PRO A 290 -2.77 11.14 9.78
CA PRO A 290 -3.31 11.82 10.95
C PRO A 290 -2.83 11.17 12.26
N LEU A 291 -1.56 11.35 12.60
CA LEU A 291 -0.96 10.82 13.82
C LEU A 291 -1.00 11.86 14.96
N MET A 292 -1.60 11.47 16.08
CA MET A 292 -1.54 12.24 17.33
C MET A 292 -0.12 12.23 17.89
N GLY A 293 0.36 13.40 18.33
CA GLY A 293 1.71 13.55 18.88
C GLY A 293 2.82 13.64 17.83
N ASN A 294 2.49 13.67 16.53
CA ASN A 294 3.43 14.10 15.50
C ASN A 294 3.29 15.59 15.22
N ASP A 295 4.24 16.14 14.47
CA ASP A 295 4.08 17.45 13.85
C ASP A 295 2.79 17.48 12.98
N GLN A 296 2.09 18.62 12.93
CA GLN A 296 0.80 18.81 12.25
C GLN A 296 0.81 19.94 11.21
N HIS A 297 1.95 20.57 10.92
CA HIS A 297 2.02 21.55 9.84
C HIS A 297 1.83 20.88 8.47
N ASP A 298 1.26 21.63 7.53
CA ASP A 298 1.05 21.21 6.15
C ASP A 298 2.38 20.83 5.48
N VAL A 299 2.37 19.74 4.73
CA VAL A 299 3.53 19.29 3.94
C VAL A 299 3.53 20.04 2.62
N ALA A 300 4.59 20.81 2.36
CA ALA A 300 4.72 21.57 1.12
C ALA A 300 4.62 20.65 -0.12
N GLY A 301 3.80 21.02 -1.09
CA GLY A 301 3.59 20.24 -2.32
C GLY A 301 2.55 19.11 -2.23
N ALA A 302 1.94 18.89 -1.06
CA ALA A 302 0.81 17.99 -0.88
C ALA A 302 -0.38 18.72 -0.24
N THR A 303 -1.51 18.78 -0.93
CA THR A 303 -2.75 19.39 -0.41
C THR A 303 -3.73 18.29 -0.04
N LEU A 304 -4.11 18.21 1.24
CA LEU A 304 -5.16 17.28 1.68
C LEU A 304 -6.52 17.69 1.08
N VAL A 305 -7.11 16.82 0.28
CA VAL A 305 -8.40 17.09 -0.41
C VAL A 305 -9.55 16.26 0.13
N TYR A 306 -9.28 15.12 0.75
CA TYR A 306 -10.34 14.24 1.26
C TYR A 306 -9.85 13.29 2.36
N ARG A 307 -10.74 12.92 3.27
CA ARG A 307 -10.54 11.87 4.28
C ARG A 307 -11.80 11.03 4.43
N VAL A 308 -11.62 9.71 4.53
CA VAL A 308 -12.70 8.76 4.83
C VAL A 308 -12.12 7.52 5.49
N GLY A 309 -12.73 7.04 6.56
CA GLY A 309 -12.18 5.91 7.31
C GLY A 309 -10.73 6.18 7.73
N GLY A 310 -9.83 5.23 7.45
CA GLY A 310 -8.39 5.41 7.67
C GLY A 310 -7.62 6.05 6.50
N PHE A 311 -8.31 6.45 5.42
CA PHE A 311 -7.69 7.08 4.25
C PHE A 311 -7.50 8.59 4.39
N SER A 312 -6.36 9.08 3.91
CA SER A 312 -6.10 10.49 3.59
C SER A 312 -5.69 10.61 2.13
N VAL A 313 -6.32 11.55 1.43
CA VAL A 313 -6.14 11.77 -0.01
C VAL A 313 -5.55 13.15 -0.23
N PHE A 314 -4.47 13.21 -1.00
CA PHE A 314 -3.73 14.43 -1.30
C PHE A 314 -3.65 14.66 -2.79
N GLU A 315 -3.77 15.90 -3.22
CA GLU A 315 -3.29 16.34 -4.52
C GLU A 315 -1.80 16.70 -4.40
N ILE A 316 -0.97 16.11 -5.26
CA ILE A 316 0.47 16.42 -5.33
C ILE A 316 0.66 17.44 -6.44
N ALA A 317 1.12 18.63 -6.07
CA ALA A 317 1.42 19.67 -7.04
C ALA A 317 2.54 19.21 -7.98
N PRO A 318 2.52 19.57 -9.28
CA PRO A 318 3.66 19.32 -10.16
C PRO A 318 4.91 20.04 -9.62
N PRO A 319 6.12 19.58 -9.99
CA PRO A 319 7.34 20.31 -9.63
C PRO A 319 7.20 21.76 -10.07
N GLN A 320 7.50 22.72 -9.18
CA GLN A 320 7.59 24.11 -9.59
C GLN A 320 8.67 24.18 -10.66
N ALA A 321 8.31 24.58 -11.88
CA ALA A 321 9.29 24.95 -12.88
C ALA A 321 10.13 26.05 -12.24
N THR A 322 11.41 25.79 -11.97
CA THR A 322 12.35 26.82 -11.58
C THR A 322 12.23 27.90 -12.64
N ALA A 323 11.65 29.04 -12.26
CA ALA A 323 11.71 30.23 -13.08
C ALA A 323 13.20 30.45 -13.35
N ALA A 324 13.62 30.29 -14.61
CA ALA A 324 14.94 30.68 -15.03
C ALA A 324 15.14 32.12 -14.51
N PRO A 325 16.28 32.44 -13.85
CA PRO A 325 16.52 33.79 -13.42
C PRO A 325 16.33 34.68 -14.66
N ALA A 326 15.41 35.63 -14.56
CA ALA A 326 15.12 36.54 -15.65
C ALA A 326 16.43 37.20 -16.07
N ALA A 327 16.98 36.73 -17.18
CA ALA A 327 18.11 37.34 -17.86
C ALA A 327 17.59 38.61 -18.53
N ASP A 328 17.17 39.58 -17.74
CA ASP A 328 16.78 40.91 -18.20
C ASP A 328 17.01 42.01 -17.15
N ALA A 329 17.95 41.77 -16.22
CA ALA A 329 18.48 42.80 -15.31
C ALA A 329 19.97 43.05 -15.57
N LEU A 330 20.37 43.18 -16.83
CA LEU A 330 21.70 43.65 -17.24
C LEU A 330 21.63 44.38 -18.60
N LYS A 331 20.66 45.30 -18.74
CA LYS A 331 20.66 46.29 -19.85
C LYS A 331 20.30 47.72 -19.44
N SER A 332 20.26 48.03 -18.14
CA SER A 332 20.06 49.41 -17.66
C SER A 332 21.13 49.82 -16.64
N ALA A 333 22.39 49.79 -17.07
CA ALA A 333 23.49 50.47 -16.38
C ALA A 333 24.48 51.01 -17.41
N ALA A 334 24.01 51.96 -18.23
CA ALA A 334 24.86 52.90 -18.94
C ALA A 334 24.22 54.28 -18.79
N ALA A 335 24.59 54.96 -17.71
CA ALA A 335 24.25 56.36 -17.50
C ALA A 335 25.03 57.26 -18.47
N PRO A 336 24.47 58.39 -18.90
CA PRO A 336 25.24 59.59 -19.15
C PRO A 336 25.21 60.50 -17.91
N LEU A 337 26.38 61.06 -17.61
CA LEU A 337 26.71 61.95 -16.51
C LEU A 337 25.88 63.26 -16.51
N PRO A 338 25.62 63.89 -15.36
CA PRO A 338 25.02 65.22 -15.29
C PRO A 338 26.02 66.31 -15.74
N GLU A 339 25.54 67.22 -16.57
CA GLU A 339 26.24 68.45 -16.98
C GLU A 339 26.60 69.33 -15.78
N GLU A 340 27.83 69.85 -15.78
CA GLU A 340 28.31 70.89 -14.86
C GLU A 340 27.50 72.19 -14.99
N PRO A 341 27.29 72.94 -13.90
CA PRO A 341 26.68 74.26 -13.96
C PRO A 341 27.75 75.36 -14.07
N ARG A 342 27.69 76.23 -15.09
CA ARG A 342 28.36 77.56 -15.10
C ARG A 342 27.67 78.51 -16.10
N PRO A 343 27.76 79.84 -15.94
CA PRO A 343 28.06 80.67 -14.75
C PRO A 343 26.84 81.44 -14.21
#